data_AF-A0A838IEP2-F1
#
_entry.id   AF-A0A838IEP2-F1
#
_cell.length_a   1.000
_cell.length_b   1.000
_cell.length_c   1.000
_cell.angle_alpha   90.00
_cell.angle_beta   90.00
_cell.angle_gamma   90.00
#
_symmetry.space_group_name_H-M   'P 1'
#
loop_
_entity.id
_entity.type
_entity.pdbx_description
1 polymer ?
#
loop_
_entity_poly.entity_id
_entity_poly.type
_entity_poly.pdbx_seq_one_letter_code
_entity_poly.pdbx_strand_id
1 'polypeptide(L)'
;MNVLTRFVLDHKRLVLGFWLVVTIAAFVAIQPAGNALSDQLTVPGSEGFETNKELGEIYGNGGDVAPIVPVVKLPKGKAVDSA
;
A
#
# COMPACT_ATOMS: atom_id res chain seq x y z
N MET A 1 22.46 17.00 -29.27
CA MET A 1 21.48 17.62 -28.35
C MET A 1 20.63 18.73 -28.99
N ASN A 2 21.00 19.34 -30.12
CA ASN A 2 20.24 20.45 -30.72
C ASN A 2 18.91 20.07 -31.40
N VAL A 3 18.81 18.86 -31.95
CA VAL A 3 17.62 18.44 -32.72
C VAL A 3 16.40 18.27 -31.80
N LEU A 4 16.56 17.65 -30.63
CA LEU A 4 15.48 17.45 -29.66
C LEU A 4 15.00 18.79 -29.09
N THR A 5 15.93 19.66 -28.67
CA THR A 5 15.59 20.98 -28.13
C THR A 5 14.82 21.82 -29.15
N ARG A 6 15.26 21.80 -30.42
CA ARG A 6 14.57 22.53 -31.49
C ARG A 6 13.16 21.99 -31.71
N PHE A 7 13.00 20.68 -31.78
CA PHE A 7 11.68 20.04 -31.90
C PHE A 7 10.73 20.44 -30.75
N VAL A 8 11.22 20.39 -29.50
CA VAL A 8 10.42 20.76 -28.32
C VAL A 8 10.03 22.24 -28.34
N LEU A 9 10.94 23.14 -28.70
CA LEU A 9 10.67 24.57 -28.76
C LEU A 9 9.73 24.94 -29.91
N ASP A 10 9.89 24.32 -31.07
CA ASP A 10 9.01 24.51 -32.23
C ASP A 10 7.58 24.02 -31.94
N HIS A 11 7.44 22.97 -31.12
CA HIS A 11 6.15 22.38 -30.74
C HIS A 11 5.74 22.67 -29.30
N LYS A 12 6.26 23.76 -28.69
CA LYS A 12 6.15 24.00 -27.23
C LYS A 12 4.73 23.94 -26.67
N ARG A 13 3.72 24.36 -27.45
CA ARG A 13 2.31 24.33 -27.03
C ARG A 13 1.76 22.90 -26.98
N LEU A 14 2.12 22.06 -27.95
CA LEU A 14 1.73 20.65 -27.97
C LEU A 14 2.42 19.88 -26.85
N VAL A 15 3.72 20.14 -26.64
CA VAL A 15 4.48 19.51 -25.55
C VAL A 15 3.89 19.91 -24.20
N LEU A 16 3.58 21.19 -23.99
CA LEU A 16 2.94 21.66 -22.75
C LEU A 16 1.55 21.03 -22.55
N GLY A 17 0.71 21.02 -23.59
CA GLY A 17 -0.62 20.42 -23.52
C GLY A 17 -0.56 18.92 -23.24
N PHE A 18 0.36 18.20 -23.89
CA PHE A 18 0.61 16.79 -23.64
C PHE A 18 0.98 16.55 -22.18
N TRP A 19 1.97 17.28 -21.65
CA TRP A 19 2.37 17.13 -20.25
C TRP A 19 1.25 17.50 -19.28
N LEU A 20 0.45 18.53 -19.58
CA LEU A 20 -0.70 18.88 -18.74
C LEU A 20 -1.72 17.74 -18.68
N VAL A 21 -2.04 17.12 -19.81
CA VAL A 21 -2.94 15.96 -19.87
C VAL A 21 -2.36 14.78 -19.09
N VAL A 22 -1.08 14.47 -19.28
CA VAL A 22 -0.39 13.40 -18.53
C VAL A 22 -0.43 13.68 -17.04
N THR A 23 -0.18 14.91 -16.61
CA THR A 23 -0.24 15.32 -15.19
C THR A 23 -1.64 15.13 -14.61
N ILE A 24 -2.68 15.59 -15.31
CA ILE A 24 -4.07 15.41 -14.86
C ILE A 24 -4.42 13.92 -14.76
N ALA A 25 -4.04 13.12 -15.77
CA ALA A 25 -4.24 11.68 -15.75
C ALA A 25 -3.51 11.01 -14.58
N ALA A 26 -2.28 11.46 -14.28
CA ALA A 26 -1.52 10.98 -13.13
C ALA A 26 -2.26 11.28 -11.82
N PHE A 27 -2.78 12.49 -11.62
CA PHE A 27 -3.56 12.84 -10.42
C PHE A 27 -4.79 11.95 -10.24
N VAL A 28 -5.53 11.67 -11.32
CA VAL A 28 -6.67 10.74 -11.28
C VAL A 28 -6.22 9.33 -10.89
N ALA A 29 -5.03 8.91 -11.33
CA ALA A 29 -4.49 7.58 -11.06
C ALA A 29 -3.83 7.42 -9.68
N ILE A 30 -3.59 8.49 -8.91
CA ILE A 30 -2.90 8.41 -7.61
C ILE A 30 -3.63 7.47 -6.64
N GLN A 31 -4.94 7.65 -6.48
CA GLN A 31 -5.72 6.86 -5.53
C GLN A 31 -5.77 5.37 -5.91
N PRO A 32 -6.13 4.97 -7.14
CA PRO A 32 -6.13 3.55 -7.49
C PRO A 32 -4.73 2.93 -7.48
N ALA A 33 -3.68 3.70 -7.82
CA ALA A 33 -2.30 3.23 -7.69
C ALA A 33 -1.93 2.95 -6.22
N GLY A 34 -2.35 3.82 -5.29
CA GLY A 34 -2.19 3.60 -3.86
C GLY A 34 -2.93 2.35 -3.36
N ASN A 35 -4.18 2.15 -3.81
CA ASN A 35 -4.96 0.95 -3.44
C ASN A 35 -4.42 -0.35 -4.03
N ALA A 36 -3.65 -0.28 -5.12
CA ALA A 36 -3.03 -1.45 -5.73
C ALA A 36 -1.76 -1.90 -5.01
N LEU A 37 -1.21 -1.08 -4.10
CA LEU A 37 -0.11 -1.48 -3.24
C LEU A 37 -0.63 -2.43 -2.17
N SER A 38 0.06 -3.56 -2.01
CA SER A 38 -0.16 -4.47 -0.88
C SER A 38 0.84 -4.17 0.22
N ASP A 39 0.35 -4.03 1.45
CA ASP A 39 1.20 -3.92 2.66
C ASP A 39 1.78 -5.29 3.08
N GLN A 40 1.42 -6.37 2.38
CA GLN A 40 1.89 -7.70 2.68
C GLN A 40 3.24 -7.96 2.02
N LEU A 41 4.25 -8.23 2.84
CA LEU A 41 5.54 -8.75 2.40
C LEU A 41 5.43 -10.27 2.27
N THR A 42 4.97 -10.75 1.13
CA THR A 42 4.94 -12.19 0.83
C THR A 42 6.19 -12.60 0.07
N VAL A 43 6.70 -13.79 0.37
CA VAL A 43 7.82 -14.40 -0.37
C VAL A 43 7.34 -15.74 -0.92
N PRO A 44 6.65 -15.74 -2.08
CA PRO A 44 6.16 -16.96 -2.70
C PRO A 44 7.29 -17.96 -2.93
N GLY A 45 7.02 -19.24 -2.66
CA GLY A 45 8.03 -20.31 -2.77
C GLY A 45 8.98 -20.44 -1.58
N SER A 46 8.88 -19.58 -0.56
CA SER A 46 9.52 -19.83 0.73
C SER A 46 8.69 -20.82 1.56
N GLU A 47 9.34 -21.72 2.27
CA GLU A 47 8.69 -22.73 3.12
C GLU A 47 7.72 -22.10 4.14
N GLY A 48 8.11 -20.98 4.75
CA GLY A 48 7.27 -20.27 5.72
C GLY A 48 5.99 -19.67 5.11
N PHE A 49 6.06 -19.16 3.87
CA PHE A 49 4.88 -18.62 3.19
C PHE A 49 3.88 -19.73 2.84
N GLU A 50 4.36 -20.84 2.27
CA GLU A 50 3.49 -21.98 1.91
C GLU A 50 2.89 -22.65 3.16
N THR A 51 3.69 -22.83 4.22
CA THR A 51 3.21 -23.42 5.48
C THR A 51 2.12 -22.56 6.11
N ASN A 52 2.33 -21.24 6.18
CA ASN A 52 1.33 -20.33 6.76
C ASN A 52 0.04 -20.29 5.93
N LYS A 53 0.14 -20.37 4.60
CA LYS A 53 -1.02 -20.48 3.72
C LYS A 53 -1.81 -21.76 4.01
N GLU A 54 -1.13 -22.90 4.10
CA GLU A 54 -1.77 -24.19 4.42
C GLU A 54 -2.42 -24.17 5.81
N LEU A 55 -1.76 -23.61 6.82
CA LEU A 55 -2.35 -23.44 8.16
C LEU A 55 -3.64 -22.61 8.12
N GLY A 56 -3.65 -21.51 7.35
CA GLY A 56 -4.84 -20.68 7.18
C GLY A 56 -6.00 -21.43 6.50
N GLU A 57 -5.71 -22.24 5.48
CA GLU A 57 -6.70 -23.06 4.78
C GLU A 57 -7.29 -24.17 5.66
N ILE A 58 -6.46 -24.82 6.50
CA ILE A 58 -6.89 -25.94 7.36
C ILE A 58 -7.65 -25.43 8.59
N TYR A 59 -7.10 -24.45 9.30
CA TYR A 59 -7.60 -24.05 10.62
C TYR A 59 -8.54 -22.84 10.57
N GLY A 60 -8.60 -22.11 9.45
CA GLY A 60 -9.42 -20.90 9.30
C GLY A 60 -9.05 -19.78 10.28
N ASN A 61 -7.91 -19.91 10.96
CA ASN A 61 -7.40 -19.00 11.98
C ASN A 61 -5.87 -19.00 11.88
N GLY A 62 -5.25 -17.89 12.27
CA GLY A 62 -3.81 -17.70 12.11
C GLY A 62 -3.45 -17.32 10.68
N GLY A 63 -2.26 -16.74 10.50
CA GLY A 63 -1.83 -16.11 9.25
C GLY A 63 -1.53 -14.63 9.44
N ASP A 64 -2.09 -13.78 8.56
CA ASP A 64 -1.79 -12.34 8.45
C ASP A 64 -2.68 -11.41 9.31
N VAL A 65 -3.61 -11.96 10.09
CA VAL A 65 -4.49 -11.15 10.94
C VAL A 65 -3.79 -10.87 12.27
N ALA A 66 -3.27 -9.66 12.42
CA ALA A 66 -2.69 -9.22 13.68
C ALA A 66 -3.78 -9.24 14.78
N PRO A 67 -3.57 -9.96 15.89
CA PRO A 67 -4.54 -9.99 16.98
C PRO A 67 -4.64 -8.60 17.63
N ILE A 68 -5.87 -8.15 17.86
CA ILE A 68 -6.11 -6.89 18.58
C ILE A 68 -5.94 -7.16 20.07
N VAL A 69 -4.95 -6.52 20.68
CA VAL A 69 -4.70 -6.61 22.13
C VAL A 69 -5.11 -5.29 22.79
N PRO A 70 -6.31 -5.22 23.41
CA PRO A 70 -6.72 -4.00 24.11
C PRO A 70 -5.89 -3.81 25.39
N VAL A 71 -5.32 -2.62 25.55
CA VAL A 71 -4.61 -2.23 26.78
C VAL A 71 -5.53 -1.33 27.60
N VAL A 72 -5.98 -1.82 28.75
CA VAL A 72 -6.85 -1.08 29.67
C VAL A 72 -6.02 -0.54 30.83
N LYS A 73 -6.17 0.75 31.14
CA LYS A 73 -5.52 1.41 32.27
C LYS A 73 -6.51 1.59 33.42
N LEU A 74 -6.22 0.98 34.56
CA LEU A 74 -7.05 1.11 35.76
C LEU A 74 -6.73 2.40 36.54
N PRO A 75 -7.71 2.98 37.26
CA PRO A 75 -7.46 4.04 38.23
C PRO A 75 -6.48 3.58 39.32
N LYS A 76 -5.77 4.54 39.94
CA LYS A 76 -4.84 4.21 41.04
C LYS A 76 -5.59 3.49 42.17
N GLY A 77 -5.01 2.40 42.66
CA GLY A 77 -5.58 1.62 43.78
C GLY A 77 -6.74 0.69 43.41
N LYS A 78 -7.09 0.55 42.12
CA LYS A 78 -8.07 -0.42 41.63
C LYS A 78 -7.36 -1.62 41.00
N ALA A 79 -7.74 -2.83 41.40
CA ALA A 79 -7.36 -4.07 40.72
C ALA A 79 -8.49 -4.52 39.77
N VAL A 80 -8.19 -5.48 38.89
CA VAL A 80 -9.11 -5.93 37.83
C VAL A 80 -10.38 -6.60 38.41
N ASP A 81 -10.27 -7.13 39.62
CA ASP A 81 -11.27 -7.88 40.38
C ASP A 81 -11.95 -7.05 41.48
N SER A 82 -11.71 -5.73 41.53
CA SER A 82 -12.25 -4.84 42.57
C SER A 82 -13.73 -4.45 42.36
N ALA A 83 -14.49 -5.23 41.59
CA ALA A 83 -15.88 -4.99 41.21
C ALA A 83 -16.80 -6.11 41.71
#